data_AF-A0A2N6AJK1-F1
#
_entry.id   AF-A0A2N6AJK1-F1
#
_cell.length_a   1.000
_cell.length_b   1.000
_cell.length_c   1.000
_cell.angle_alpha   90.00
_cell.angle_beta   90.00
_cell.angle_gamma   90.00
#
_symmetry.space_group_name_H-M   'P 1'
#
loop_
_entity.id
_entity.type
_entity.pdbx_description
1 polymer ?
#
loop_
_entity_poly.entity_id
_entity_poly.type
_entity_poly.pdbx_seq_one_letter_code
_entity_poly.pdbx_strand_id
1 'polypeptide(L)'
;MTTSTCSRFLLAAVLILAVCSGSQYSAVAQGTAYDGYTLFNPNNSRTTYLVDMQGNTVHQWNHARNGGYSVYLLENGHLLRPAVTSTPAIRGAASAGLIQEIDWDGNVVWEFDYAGSDHVTHHDIEPMPNGNILMIAWEVKSSTEAAAAGRVNARTMWPDHLVEVKPEGTNGGTIVWEWHAWDHLVQDRDPSAANYGIVSEHPELIDINLGGVSGGPGSGDWLHINGISYNPVNDQIVISSHFMDEIYVIDHSTTKEEAAGHAGGQYGKGGDLLYRWGKPQNYGAPGSEVFDVVHCSYWVPEGLPGEGNIMAFNNNERTRASTIVEISPPVDGEGRYILQSGQAYGPTAPHWSYSNGSVFYSNHLGGNQRLPNGNTLITEATSGYLFEVDPQGNEVWNFSFGQQIARSLRYGRDYPGLAALLGTDVGTNPALASTITISCAPNPLTDFTVFNYSTHSANDLRITIHDMLGKQLRVLHLGDHAPGNYQATWDGRDYAGNRVAPGMYVYSLISTTENRVSGKVLVTSR
;
A
#
# COMPACT_ATOMS: atom_id res chain seq x y z
N MET A 1 -10.01 5.16 86.73
CA MET A 1 -9.19 5.58 85.56
C MET A 1 -8.98 4.36 84.70
N THR A 2 -9.41 4.45 83.46
CA THR A 2 -9.40 3.39 82.46
C THR A 2 -8.00 3.18 81.86
N THR A 3 -7.57 1.92 81.75
CA THR A 3 -6.56 1.42 80.80
C THR A 3 -7.04 0.03 80.37
N SER A 4 -7.50 -0.15 79.14
CA SER A 4 -6.73 -0.50 77.93
C SER A 4 -6.73 -2.01 77.68
N THR A 5 -7.51 -2.46 76.69
CA THR A 5 -7.37 -3.75 76.02
C THR A 5 -7.25 -3.52 74.51
N CYS A 6 -6.19 -4.08 73.93
CA CYS A 6 -5.89 -4.16 72.51
C CYS A 6 -7.04 -4.77 71.68
N SER A 7 -7.32 -4.19 70.52
CA SER A 7 -7.89 -4.90 69.37
C SER A 7 -7.16 -4.50 68.10
N ARG A 8 -6.65 -5.52 67.40
CA ARG A 8 -6.05 -5.44 66.05
C ARG A 8 -7.17 -5.22 65.03
N PHE A 9 -7.03 -4.20 64.17
CA PHE A 9 -7.84 -4.06 62.96
C PHE A 9 -7.05 -4.56 61.75
N LEU A 10 -7.61 -5.55 61.04
CA LEU A 10 -7.25 -5.84 59.66
C LEU A 10 -7.77 -4.70 58.78
N LEU A 11 -6.89 -4.01 58.05
CA LEU A 11 -7.30 -3.20 56.90
C LEU A 11 -7.47 -4.13 55.69
N ALA A 12 -8.71 -4.27 55.22
CA ALA A 12 -8.99 -4.79 53.89
C ALA A 12 -8.60 -3.73 52.86
N ALA A 13 -7.68 -4.07 51.96
CA ALA A 13 -7.36 -3.24 50.80
C ALA A 13 -8.53 -3.32 49.82
N VAL A 14 -9.27 -2.22 49.70
CA VAL A 14 -10.25 -2.03 48.63
C VAL A 14 -9.49 -1.75 47.35
N LEU A 15 -9.42 -2.73 46.46
CA LEU A 15 -8.94 -2.58 45.10
C LEU A 15 -9.97 -1.72 44.35
N ILE A 16 -9.66 -0.44 44.15
CA ILE A 16 -10.44 0.42 43.25
C ILE A 16 -10.08 -0.02 41.83
N LEU A 17 -10.92 -0.88 41.25
CA LEU A 17 -10.99 -1.05 39.80
C LEU A 17 -11.34 0.31 39.21
N ALA A 18 -10.36 0.96 38.59
CA ALA A 18 -10.63 2.07 37.69
C ALA A 18 -11.42 1.49 36.51
N VAL A 19 -12.74 1.64 36.56
CA VAL A 19 -13.58 1.49 35.39
C VAL A 19 -13.19 2.64 34.48
N CYS A 20 -12.32 2.38 33.51
CA CYS A 20 -12.20 3.23 32.34
C CYS A 20 -13.60 3.33 31.75
N SER A 21 -14.21 4.51 31.85
CA SER A 21 -15.40 4.85 31.08
C SER A 21 -15.00 4.78 29.61
N GLY A 22 -15.19 3.62 28.99
CA GLY A 22 -14.95 3.43 27.57
C GLY A 22 -15.83 4.41 26.80
N SER A 23 -15.21 5.23 25.96
CA SER A 23 -15.93 5.91 24.89
C SER A 23 -16.64 4.84 24.08
N GLN A 24 -17.98 4.84 24.07
CA GLN A 24 -18.74 3.92 23.23
C GLN A 24 -18.70 4.43 21.80
N TYR A 25 -17.76 3.94 21.02
CA TYR A 25 -17.78 4.07 19.56
C TYR A 25 -18.83 3.11 19.01
N SER A 26 -19.61 3.55 18.01
CA SER A 26 -20.67 2.73 17.42
C SER A 26 -20.16 2.06 16.14
N ALA A 27 -20.31 0.74 16.04
CA ALA A 27 -20.23 0.01 14.80
C ALA A 27 -21.50 -0.80 14.55
N VAL A 28 -21.88 -0.93 13.28
CA VAL A 28 -23.03 -1.73 12.84
C VAL A 28 -22.59 -2.57 11.66
N ALA A 29 -22.69 -3.90 11.76
CA ALA A 29 -22.53 -4.82 10.63
C ALA A 29 -23.90 -5.25 10.11
N GLN A 30 -24.10 -5.21 8.79
CA GLN A 30 -25.27 -5.70 8.06
C GLN A 30 -24.82 -6.53 6.86
N GLY A 31 -25.55 -7.58 6.49
CA GLY A 31 -25.16 -8.41 5.34
C GLY A 31 -23.85 -9.20 5.56
N THR A 32 -23.06 -9.38 4.50
CA THR A 32 -21.80 -10.15 4.49
C THR A 32 -20.57 -9.23 4.55
N ALA A 33 -20.48 -8.36 5.56
CA ALA A 33 -19.26 -7.59 5.84
C ALA A 33 -18.05 -8.51 6.04
N TYR A 34 -16.85 -8.05 5.69
CA TYR A 34 -15.62 -8.83 5.83
C TYR A 34 -15.19 -8.86 7.31
N ASP A 35 -15.24 -10.04 7.90
CA ASP A 35 -14.94 -10.25 9.31
C ASP A 35 -13.43 -10.12 9.58
N GLY A 36 -13.07 -9.31 10.57
CA GLY A 36 -11.68 -9.00 10.88
C GLY A 36 -11.54 -7.83 11.84
N TYR A 37 -10.34 -7.26 11.89
CA TYR A 37 -10.00 -6.15 12.78
C TYR A 37 -9.53 -4.93 11.98
N THR A 38 -10.02 -3.75 12.35
CA THR A 38 -9.65 -2.49 11.69
C THR A 38 -8.61 -1.76 12.51
N LEU A 39 -7.46 -1.51 11.90
CA LEU A 39 -6.34 -0.76 12.45
C LEU A 39 -6.38 0.68 11.93
N PHE A 40 -6.19 1.64 12.83
CA PHE A 40 -6.05 3.05 12.45
C PHE A 40 -5.33 3.85 13.54
N ASN A 41 -4.84 5.04 13.17
CA ASN A 41 -4.47 6.08 14.13
C ASN A 41 -5.27 7.36 13.84
N PRO A 42 -5.69 8.10 14.88
CA PRO A 42 -6.15 9.47 14.67
C PRO A 42 -4.99 10.35 14.18
N ASN A 43 -5.30 11.34 13.35
CA ASN A 43 -4.28 12.19 12.76
C ASN A 43 -3.58 13.04 13.82
N ASN A 44 -2.26 13.24 13.70
CA ASN A 44 -1.42 13.93 14.68
C ASN A 44 -1.52 13.39 16.12
N SER A 45 -1.86 12.10 16.29
CA SER A 45 -2.03 11.46 17.59
C SER A 45 -0.79 10.68 18.06
N ARG A 46 -0.81 10.30 19.34
CA ARG A 46 0.12 9.37 19.98
C ARG A 46 -0.52 8.02 20.27
N THR A 47 -1.64 7.71 19.63
CA THR A 47 -2.35 6.45 19.86
C THR A 47 -2.68 5.76 18.54
N THR A 48 -2.54 4.44 18.54
CA THR A 48 -3.04 3.55 17.48
C THR A 48 -4.05 2.61 18.09
N TYR A 49 -5.14 2.35 17.37
CA TYR A 49 -6.24 1.49 17.80
C TYR A 49 -6.40 0.32 16.84
N LEU A 50 -6.68 -0.84 17.42
CA LEU A 50 -7.22 -1.99 16.72
C LEU A 50 -8.63 -2.23 17.26
N VAL A 51 -9.63 -2.24 16.37
CA VAL A 51 -11.04 -2.43 16.74
C VAL A 51 -11.62 -3.68 16.09
N ASP A 52 -12.53 -4.35 16.79
CA ASP A 52 -13.30 -5.47 16.24
C ASP A 52 -14.48 -5.01 15.37
N MET A 53 -15.24 -5.96 14.83
CA MET A 53 -16.44 -5.69 14.03
C MET A 53 -17.55 -4.96 14.80
N GLN A 54 -17.56 -5.02 16.13
CA GLN A 54 -18.51 -4.33 17.01
C GLN A 54 -18.03 -2.93 17.42
N GLY A 55 -16.83 -2.52 16.97
CA GLY A 55 -16.24 -1.23 17.29
C GLY A 55 -15.59 -1.18 18.66
N ASN A 56 -15.42 -2.32 19.35
CA ASN A 56 -14.68 -2.35 20.60
C ASN A 56 -13.19 -2.26 20.30
N THR A 57 -12.48 -1.40 21.03
CA THR A 57 -11.01 -1.42 21.05
C THR A 57 -10.54 -2.72 21.67
N VAL A 58 -9.94 -3.59 20.85
CA VAL A 58 -9.35 -4.86 21.30
C VAL A 58 -7.88 -4.72 21.65
N HIS A 59 -7.21 -3.72 21.08
CA HIS A 59 -5.86 -3.33 21.49
C HIS A 59 -5.59 -1.85 21.21
N GLN A 60 -4.69 -1.26 22.00
CA GLN A 60 -4.27 0.13 21.87
C GLN A 60 -2.79 0.26 22.17
N TRP A 61 -2.05 0.88 21.25
CA TRP A 61 -0.67 1.28 21.47
C TRP A 61 -0.60 2.76 21.85
N ASN A 62 0.24 3.09 22.83
CA ASN A 62 0.54 4.46 23.23
C ASN A 62 1.97 4.79 22.86
N HIS A 63 2.16 5.88 22.13
CA HIS A 63 3.43 6.26 21.52
C HIS A 63 4.07 7.45 22.24
N ALA A 64 5.39 7.48 22.29
CA ALA A 64 6.11 8.65 22.83
C ALA A 64 6.03 9.88 21.90
N ARG A 65 5.90 9.64 20.58
CA ARG A 65 5.93 10.66 19.53
C ARG A 65 4.60 10.72 18.80
N ASN A 66 4.18 11.95 18.47
CA ASN A 66 3.09 12.14 17.53
C ASN A 66 3.47 11.46 16.22
N GLY A 67 2.49 10.89 15.55
CA GLY A 67 2.56 10.65 14.12
C GLY A 67 1.16 10.72 13.59
N GLY A 68 0.94 10.03 12.50
CA GLY A 68 -0.35 9.98 11.88
C GLY A 68 -0.19 10.20 10.40
N TYR A 69 -0.53 9.14 9.67
CA TYR A 69 -1.09 9.17 8.34
C TYR A 69 -1.54 7.73 8.08
N SER A 70 -0.57 6.85 7.79
CA SER A 70 -0.73 5.41 7.74
C SER A 70 -0.16 4.70 8.97
N VAL A 71 -0.66 3.49 9.21
CA VAL A 71 -0.11 2.53 10.16
C VAL A 71 -0.41 1.14 9.65
N TYR A 72 0.58 0.27 9.73
CA TYR A 72 0.51 -1.10 9.24
C TYR A 72 0.73 -2.07 10.41
N LEU A 73 -0.03 -3.16 10.42
CA LEU A 73 0.27 -4.32 11.26
C LEU A 73 1.08 -5.28 10.40
N LEU A 74 2.31 -5.57 10.81
CA LEU A 74 3.20 -6.50 10.14
C LEU A 74 2.88 -7.94 10.55
N GLU A 75 3.32 -8.92 9.76
CA GLU A 75 3.03 -10.34 10.00
C GLU A 75 3.62 -10.87 11.32
N ASN A 76 4.70 -10.23 11.81
CA ASN A 76 5.30 -10.54 13.12
C ASN A 76 4.49 -9.97 14.31
N GLY A 77 3.40 -9.25 14.05
CA GLY A 77 2.55 -8.61 15.05
C GLY A 77 3.04 -7.24 15.51
N HIS A 78 4.07 -6.70 14.89
CA HIS A 78 4.54 -5.34 15.16
C HIS A 78 3.73 -4.32 14.35
N LEU A 79 3.70 -3.08 14.82
CA LEU A 79 3.26 -1.94 14.04
C LEU A 79 4.43 -1.33 13.28
N LEU A 80 4.20 -0.92 12.03
CA LEU A 80 5.06 -0.01 11.30
C LEU A 80 4.31 1.31 11.06
N ARG A 81 4.92 2.45 11.41
CA ARG A 81 4.29 3.76 11.25
C ARG A 81 5.27 4.92 11.06
N PRO A 82 4.86 5.98 10.34
CA PRO A 82 5.49 7.28 10.42
C PRO A 82 5.30 7.95 11.79
N ALA A 83 6.30 8.70 12.21
CA ALA A 83 6.32 9.51 13.42
C ALA A 83 7.06 10.83 13.18
N VAL A 84 6.79 11.82 14.01
CA VAL A 84 7.42 13.14 13.91
C VAL A 84 8.81 13.11 14.54
N THR A 85 9.84 13.44 13.74
CA THR A 85 11.20 13.66 14.23
C THR A 85 11.25 14.87 15.16
N SER A 86 12.24 14.91 16.05
CA SER A 86 12.35 15.95 17.09
C SER A 86 12.72 17.34 16.55
N THR A 87 13.39 17.43 15.40
CA THR A 87 13.95 18.69 14.88
C THR A 87 13.86 18.80 13.35
N PRO A 88 12.66 18.80 12.75
CA PRO A 88 12.56 18.88 11.30
C PRO A 88 12.91 20.29 10.81
N ALA A 89 13.86 20.38 9.86
CA ALA A 89 14.23 21.63 9.20
C ALA A 89 13.22 22.02 8.11
N ILE A 90 12.63 21.02 7.46
CA ILE A 90 11.53 21.16 6.49
C ILE A 90 10.23 20.82 7.19
N ARG A 91 9.21 21.66 7.04
CA ARG A 91 7.89 21.46 7.66
C ARG A 91 6.82 21.75 6.64
N GLY A 92 5.92 20.80 6.42
CA GLY A 92 4.77 20.87 5.54
C GLY A 92 3.64 19.95 6.00
N ALA A 93 2.69 19.67 5.12
CA ALA A 93 1.60 18.74 5.39
C ALA A 93 2.15 17.34 5.70
N ALA A 94 1.69 16.77 6.83
CA ALA A 94 2.10 15.44 7.31
C ALA A 94 3.62 15.15 7.30
N SER A 95 4.47 16.19 7.46
CA SER A 95 5.91 15.97 7.67
C SER A 95 6.14 15.08 8.89
N ALA A 96 6.85 13.98 8.68
CA ALA A 96 7.16 12.98 9.69
C ALA A 96 8.66 13.04 10.02
N GLY A 97 9.51 12.55 9.11
CA GLY A 97 10.96 12.50 9.29
C GLY A 97 11.46 11.31 10.12
N LEU A 98 10.57 10.51 10.72
CA LEU A 98 10.93 9.30 11.47
C LEU A 98 9.97 8.16 11.10
N ILE A 99 10.49 6.93 11.00
CA ILE A 99 9.69 5.71 10.93
C ILE A 99 9.99 4.86 12.16
N GLN A 100 8.97 4.21 12.71
CA GLN A 100 9.10 3.34 13.88
C GLN A 100 8.45 1.97 13.61
N GLU A 101 9.18 0.91 13.94
CA GLU A 101 8.62 -0.41 14.19
C GLU A 101 8.41 -0.58 15.70
N ILE A 102 7.22 -1.01 16.10
CA ILE A 102 6.78 -1.04 17.49
C ILE A 102 6.20 -2.41 17.78
N ASP A 103 6.67 -3.08 18.82
CA ASP A 103 6.15 -4.39 19.19
C ASP A 103 4.70 -4.34 19.73
N TRP A 104 4.14 -5.52 20.00
CA TRP A 104 2.78 -5.64 20.50
C TRP A 104 2.54 -4.89 21.82
N ASP A 105 3.56 -4.80 22.68
CA ASP A 105 3.48 -4.17 24.00
C ASP A 105 3.70 -2.64 23.95
N GLY A 106 4.06 -2.10 22.79
CA GLY A 106 4.28 -0.67 22.58
C GLY A 106 5.74 -0.22 22.71
N ASN A 107 6.70 -1.13 22.74
CA ASN A 107 8.12 -0.77 22.74
C ASN A 107 8.58 -0.52 21.30
N VAL A 108 9.33 0.57 21.08
CA VAL A 108 10.00 0.81 19.80
C VAL A 108 11.15 -0.17 19.68
N VAL A 109 11.08 -1.07 18.70
CA VAL A 109 12.10 -2.10 18.44
C VAL A 109 13.03 -1.73 17.30
N TRP A 110 12.59 -0.84 16.42
CA TRP A 110 13.40 -0.23 15.38
C TRP A 110 12.93 1.18 15.05
N GLU A 111 13.85 2.07 14.69
CA GLU A 111 13.52 3.39 14.15
C GLU A 111 14.53 3.85 13.08
N PHE A 112 14.06 4.71 12.17
CA PHE A 112 14.88 5.31 11.12
C PHE A 112 14.52 6.78 10.94
N ASP A 113 15.50 7.65 11.20
CA ASP A 113 15.37 9.09 10.99
C ASP A 113 15.84 9.43 9.57
N TYR A 114 14.95 10.07 8.81
CA TYR A 114 15.21 10.55 7.45
C TYR A 114 14.67 11.98 7.34
N ALA A 115 15.35 12.86 8.07
CA ALA A 115 15.11 14.30 8.06
C ALA A 115 16.42 15.08 8.09
N GLY A 116 16.63 15.90 7.07
CA GLY A 116 17.75 16.81 6.92
C GLY A 116 17.30 18.25 6.65
N SER A 117 18.27 19.11 6.32
CA SER A 117 17.99 20.46 5.81
C SER A 117 17.46 20.47 4.39
N ASP A 118 17.68 19.37 3.67
CA ASP A 118 17.43 19.19 2.25
C ASP A 118 16.44 18.06 1.95
N HIS A 119 16.00 17.29 2.94
CA HIS A 119 14.96 16.26 2.76
C HIS A 119 14.14 15.99 4.02
N VAL A 120 12.92 15.46 3.88
CA VAL A 120 12.12 14.94 5.00
C VAL A 120 11.05 13.97 4.49
N THR A 121 10.82 12.86 5.20
CA THR A 121 9.64 12.01 4.89
C THR A 121 8.34 12.71 5.24
N HIS A 122 7.29 12.43 4.47
CA HIS A 122 5.94 12.91 4.73
C HIS A 122 4.89 11.91 4.29
N HIS A 123 3.69 12.04 4.85
CA HIS A 123 2.53 11.22 4.49
C HIS A 123 2.77 9.72 4.71
N ASP A 124 2.93 8.95 3.62
CA ASP A 124 2.75 7.50 3.60
C ASP A 124 4.07 6.72 3.43
N ILE A 125 4.03 5.46 3.82
CA ILE A 125 5.10 4.47 3.71
C ILE A 125 4.48 3.17 3.20
N GLU A 126 5.27 2.26 2.65
CA GLU A 126 4.80 0.94 2.25
C GLU A 126 5.76 -0.15 2.76
N PRO A 127 5.31 -1.07 3.64
CA PRO A 127 6.10 -2.24 3.98
C PRO A 127 6.18 -3.19 2.79
N MET A 128 7.39 -3.61 2.42
CA MET A 128 7.62 -4.47 1.28
C MET A 128 7.76 -5.95 1.68
N PRO A 129 7.44 -6.91 0.79
CA PRO A 129 7.57 -8.34 1.07
C PRO A 129 9.00 -8.81 1.40
N ASN A 130 10.03 -8.06 0.97
CA ASN A 130 11.43 -8.35 1.28
C ASN A 130 11.87 -7.87 2.68
N GLY A 131 10.97 -7.21 3.43
CA GLY A 131 11.25 -6.61 4.74
C GLY A 131 11.80 -5.18 4.68
N ASN A 132 11.99 -4.62 3.49
CA ASN A 132 12.34 -3.21 3.31
C ASN A 132 11.09 -2.32 3.41
N ILE A 133 11.31 -1.02 3.43
CA ILE A 133 10.26 -0.01 3.57
C ILE A 133 10.44 1.03 2.48
N LEU A 134 9.40 1.21 1.66
CA LEU A 134 9.31 2.34 0.73
C LEU A 134 8.73 3.56 1.44
N MET A 135 9.28 4.73 1.14
CA MET A 135 8.97 5.97 1.83
C MET A 135 8.78 7.10 0.83
N ILE A 136 7.77 7.94 1.05
CA ILE A 136 7.64 9.22 0.35
C ILE A 136 8.44 10.28 1.11
N ALA A 137 9.21 11.08 0.39
CA ALA A 137 9.94 12.21 0.95
C ALA A 137 9.94 13.41 0.00
N TRP A 138 10.16 14.59 0.58
CA TRP A 138 10.54 15.77 -0.17
C TRP A 138 12.06 15.89 -0.21
N GLU A 139 12.56 16.47 -1.30
CA GLU A 139 13.90 17.04 -1.38
C GLU A 139 13.85 18.54 -1.69
N VAL A 140 14.88 19.31 -1.32
CA VAL A 140 14.90 20.77 -1.55
C VAL A 140 15.69 21.13 -2.79
N LYS A 141 15.07 21.85 -3.72
CA LYS A 141 15.73 22.49 -4.86
C LYS A 141 15.67 23.99 -4.73
N SER A 142 16.81 24.64 -4.86
CA SER A 142 16.93 26.10 -4.81
C SER A 142 16.20 26.76 -5.99
N SER A 143 15.94 28.07 -5.85
CA SER A 143 15.40 28.87 -6.96
C SER A 143 16.31 28.89 -8.19
N THR A 144 17.63 28.77 -8.00
CA THR A 144 18.60 28.71 -9.09
C THR A 144 18.52 27.38 -9.83
N GLU A 145 18.40 26.26 -9.12
CA GLU A 145 18.20 24.94 -9.73
C GLU A 145 16.87 24.87 -10.48
N ALA A 146 15.79 25.39 -9.89
CA ALA A 146 14.49 25.47 -10.57
C ALA A 146 14.54 26.34 -11.84
N ALA A 147 15.23 27.48 -11.81
CA ALA A 147 15.42 28.31 -12.99
C ALA A 147 16.21 27.58 -14.08
N ALA A 148 17.27 26.86 -13.70
CA ALA A 148 18.10 26.08 -14.62
C ALA A 148 17.33 24.91 -15.27
N ALA A 149 16.38 24.33 -14.53
CA ALA A 149 15.46 23.31 -15.04
C ALA A 149 14.30 23.90 -15.87
N GLY A 150 14.30 25.21 -16.16
CA GLY A 150 13.29 25.85 -17.02
C GLY A 150 11.96 26.19 -16.33
N ARG A 151 11.91 26.22 -14.99
CA ARG A 151 10.74 26.72 -14.24
C ARG A 151 10.58 28.23 -14.43
N VAL A 152 9.42 28.66 -14.92
CA VAL A 152 9.05 30.08 -14.97
C VAL A 152 8.71 30.61 -13.57
N ASN A 153 9.16 31.82 -13.26
CA ASN A 153 9.04 32.43 -11.92
C ASN A 153 9.64 31.54 -10.82
N ALA A 154 10.85 31.01 -11.09
CA ALA A 154 11.54 30.09 -10.22
C ALA A 154 11.73 30.63 -8.79
N ARG A 155 11.46 29.75 -7.84
CA ARG A 155 11.62 29.91 -6.39
C ARG A 155 12.09 28.56 -5.84
N THR A 156 12.41 28.50 -4.56
CA THR A 156 12.66 27.21 -3.91
C THR A 156 11.46 26.28 -4.11
N MET A 157 11.72 25.04 -4.47
CA MET A 157 10.72 24.00 -4.72
C MET A 157 11.09 22.73 -3.96
N TRP A 158 10.08 22.00 -3.52
CA TRP A 158 10.21 20.71 -2.87
C TRP A 158 9.55 19.64 -3.75
N PRO A 159 10.23 19.14 -4.80
CA PRO A 159 9.77 17.95 -5.49
C PRO A 159 9.81 16.75 -4.53
N ASP A 160 8.99 15.76 -4.86
CA ASP A 160 8.93 14.52 -4.12
C ASP A 160 9.90 13.49 -4.72
N HIS A 161 10.45 12.64 -3.86
CA HIS A 161 11.27 11.49 -4.20
C HIS A 161 10.85 10.29 -3.34
N LEU A 162 11.17 9.09 -3.83
CA LEU A 162 10.88 7.82 -3.18
C LEU A 162 12.18 7.17 -2.73
N VAL A 163 12.15 6.53 -1.57
CA VAL A 163 13.32 5.89 -0.96
C VAL A 163 12.94 4.51 -0.45
N GLU A 164 13.70 3.48 -0.83
CA GLU A 164 13.64 2.16 -0.23
C GLU A 164 14.74 2.04 0.83
N VAL A 165 14.36 1.84 2.09
CA VAL A 165 15.30 1.57 3.18
C VAL A 165 15.22 0.10 3.59
N LYS A 166 16.39 -0.51 3.71
CA LYS A 166 16.58 -1.80 4.37
C LYS A 166 16.87 -1.57 5.86
N PRO A 167 15.99 -2.00 6.78
CA PRO A 167 16.22 -1.88 8.22
C PRO A 167 17.50 -2.58 8.70
N GLU A 168 18.23 -1.96 9.62
CA GLU A 168 19.42 -2.53 10.24
C GLU A 168 19.44 -2.32 11.76
N GLY A 169 19.78 -3.38 12.51
CA GLY A 169 19.85 -3.32 13.97
C GLY A 169 18.54 -2.85 14.61
N THR A 170 18.64 -1.98 15.61
CA THR A 170 17.48 -1.35 16.29
C THR A 170 17.33 0.13 15.95
N ASN A 171 18.25 0.70 15.18
CA ASN A 171 18.21 2.09 14.75
C ASN A 171 19.05 2.23 13.47
N GLY A 172 18.44 2.78 12.43
CA GLY A 172 19.11 3.01 11.16
C GLY A 172 18.70 2.02 10.06
N GLY A 173 19.29 2.20 8.90
CA GLY A 173 19.06 1.35 7.75
C GLY A 173 19.94 1.81 6.59
N THR A 174 20.08 0.95 5.59
CA THR A 174 20.77 1.27 4.35
C THR A 174 19.73 1.61 3.28
N ILE A 175 19.89 2.75 2.63
CA ILE A 175 19.09 3.10 1.45
C ILE A 175 19.59 2.25 0.28
N VAL A 176 18.71 1.44 -0.29
CA VAL A 176 19.05 0.47 -1.34
C VAL A 176 18.51 0.85 -2.72
N TRP A 177 17.51 1.73 -2.77
CA TRP A 177 16.92 2.24 -4.00
C TRP A 177 16.33 3.63 -3.77
N GLU A 178 16.41 4.51 -4.78
CA GLU A 178 15.83 5.85 -4.77
C GLU A 178 15.32 6.22 -6.16
N TRP A 179 14.25 7.01 -6.21
CA TRP A 179 13.72 7.62 -7.43
C TRP A 179 13.35 9.07 -7.16
N HIS A 180 13.71 9.98 -8.06
CA HIS A 180 13.52 11.41 -7.88
C HIS A 180 12.67 11.98 -9.01
N ALA A 181 11.52 12.59 -8.70
CA ALA A 181 10.71 13.24 -9.73
C ALA A 181 11.48 14.34 -10.49
N TRP A 182 12.51 14.90 -9.85
CA TRP A 182 13.40 15.90 -10.44
C TRP A 182 14.23 15.40 -11.63
N ASP A 183 14.48 14.09 -11.72
CA ASP A 183 15.26 13.51 -12.82
C ASP A 183 14.40 13.28 -14.08
N HIS A 184 13.07 13.34 -13.95
CA HIS A 184 12.10 13.01 -15.00
C HIS A 184 11.30 14.23 -15.46
N LEU A 185 11.98 15.35 -15.66
CA LEU A 185 11.37 16.64 -15.99
C LEU A 185 11.39 16.95 -17.50
N VAL A 186 10.36 17.65 -17.96
CA VAL A 186 10.29 18.26 -19.29
C VAL A 186 9.81 19.72 -19.20
N GLN A 187 10.08 20.53 -20.21
CA GLN A 187 9.44 21.82 -20.44
C GLN A 187 9.59 22.28 -21.89
N ASP A 188 8.68 23.10 -22.39
CA ASP A 188 8.65 23.60 -23.78
C ASP A 188 8.81 25.13 -23.91
N ARG A 189 9.30 25.80 -22.85
CA ARG A 189 9.37 27.26 -22.73
C ARG A 189 10.75 27.84 -23.05
N ASP A 190 11.81 27.17 -22.64
CA ASP A 190 13.20 27.56 -22.91
C ASP A 190 13.88 26.48 -23.79
N PRO A 191 14.01 26.71 -25.12
CA PRO A 191 14.66 25.77 -26.04
C PRO A 191 16.17 25.59 -25.83
N SER A 192 16.78 26.36 -24.92
CA SER A 192 18.20 26.24 -24.60
C SER A 192 18.50 25.37 -23.36
N ALA A 193 17.48 25.06 -22.56
CA ALA A 193 17.64 24.23 -21.36
C ALA A 193 17.77 22.74 -21.69
N ALA A 194 18.46 21.99 -20.83
CA ALA A 194 18.80 20.58 -21.07
C ALA A 194 17.55 19.66 -21.14
N ASN A 195 16.49 20.02 -20.43
CA ASN A 195 15.23 19.28 -20.37
C ASN A 195 14.15 19.86 -21.32
N TYR A 196 14.56 20.57 -22.38
CA TYR A 196 13.61 21.04 -23.38
C TYR A 196 13.02 19.88 -24.19
N GLY A 197 11.70 19.83 -24.28
CA GLY A 197 10.96 18.89 -25.11
C GLY A 197 9.52 19.36 -25.27
N ILE A 198 8.85 18.95 -26.36
CA ILE A 198 7.43 19.25 -26.55
C ILE A 198 6.66 18.39 -25.55
N VAL A 199 6.03 19.02 -24.55
CA VAL A 199 5.40 18.32 -23.41
C VAL A 199 4.44 17.21 -23.87
N SER A 200 3.65 17.45 -24.91
CA SER A 200 2.70 16.47 -25.45
C SER A 200 3.33 15.27 -26.17
N GLU A 201 4.62 15.34 -26.47
CA GLU A 201 5.39 14.24 -27.06
C GLU A 201 6.10 13.39 -26.00
N HIS A 202 6.06 13.83 -24.72
CA HIS A 202 6.73 13.20 -23.59
C HIS A 202 5.78 12.91 -22.42
N PRO A 203 4.73 12.08 -22.62
CA PRO A 203 3.79 11.70 -21.56
C PRO A 203 4.45 10.99 -20.37
N GLU A 204 5.64 10.41 -20.58
CA GLU A 204 6.48 9.75 -19.58
C GLU A 204 7.24 10.72 -18.66
N LEU A 205 7.27 12.02 -18.97
CA LEU A 205 7.96 13.06 -18.20
C LEU A 205 6.96 14.03 -17.53
N ILE A 206 7.45 14.77 -16.53
CA ILE A 206 6.67 15.71 -15.74
C ILE A 206 7.02 17.14 -16.17
N ASP A 207 6.05 17.91 -16.67
CA ASP A 207 6.29 19.31 -16.98
C ASP A 207 6.54 20.10 -15.69
N ILE A 208 7.78 20.57 -15.50
CA ILE A 208 8.18 21.37 -14.31
C ILE A 208 7.34 22.63 -14.18
N ASN A 209 6.71 23.09 -15.26
CA ASN A 209 5.89 24.29 -15.28
C ASN A 209 4.41 24.08 -14.91
N LEU A 210 4.01 22.85 -14.57
CA LEU A 210 2.69 22.57 -14.02
C LEU A 210 2.51 23.15 -12.62
N GLY A 211 1.28 23.60 -12.35
CA GLY A 211 0.86 24.10 -11.05
C GLY A 211 1.63 25.33 -10.55
N GLY A 212 1.21 25.84 -9.39
CA GLY A 212 2.06 26.71 -8.58
C GLY A 212 3.04 25.88 -7.75
N VAL A 213 3.92 26.54 -7.01
CA VAL A 213 4.24 26.03 -5.67
C VAL A 213 3.43 26.85 -4.66
N SER A 214 2.62 26.20 -3.85
CA SER A 214 1.70 26.85 -2.91
C SER A 214 1.63 26.00 -1.65
N GLY A 215 1.69 26.59 -0.46
CA GLY A 215 0.49 27.04 0.25
C GLY A 215 0.16 26.20 1.50
N GLY A 216 0.99 25.22 1.87
CA GLY A 216 1.04 24.64 3.22
C GLY A 216 2.15 25.28 4.07
N PRO A 217 2.31 24.90 5.35
CA PRO A 217 3.48 25.30 6.13
C PRO A 217 4.76 25.03 5.32
N GLY A 218 5.72 25.96 5.31
CA GLY A 218 7.04 25.72 4.69
C GLY A 218 7.35 26.32 3.30
N SER A 219 6.34 26.55 2.44
CA SER A 219 6.47 27.31 1.17
C SER A 219 7.35 26.73 0.02
N GLY A 220 7.43 25.40 -0.16
CA GLY A 220 8.12 24.79 -1.32
C GLY A 220 7.40 23.62 -2.03
N ASP A 221 6.44 22.98 -1.37
CA ASP A 221 5.69 21.79 -1.83
C ASP A 221 5.09 21.92 -3.25
N TRP A 222 5.31 20.91 -4.10
CA TRP A 222 4.98 20.96 -5.54
C TRP A 222 4.11 19.81 -6.06
N LEU A 223 4.56 18.53 -5.95
CA LEU A 223 3.74 17.39 -6.41
C LEU A 223 2.79 16.93 -5.32
N HIS A 224 3.25 16.99 -4.07
CA HIS A 224 2.48 16.59 -2.88
C HIS A 224 2.01 15.14 -3.05
N ILE A 225 2.97 14.22 -3.16
CA ILE A 225 2.69 12.79 -3.18
C ILE A 225 2.18 12.39 -1.80
N ASN A 226 1.05 11.70 -1.77
CA ASN A 226 0.31 11.45 -0.53
C ASN A 226 -0.18 9.99 -0.39
N GLY A 227 0.21 9.13 -1.31
CA GLY A 227 -0.08 7.70 -1.31
C GLY A 227 0.96 6.98 -2.13
N ILE A 228 1.35 5.80 -1.64
CA ILE A 228 2.32 4.92 -2.26
C ILE A 228 1.85 3.48 -2.05
N SER A 229 1.99 2.64 -3.07
CA SER A 229 1.75 1.20 -2.94
C SER A 229 2.64 0.43 -3.90
N TYR A 230 3.15 -0.71 -3.42
CA TYR A 230 4.07 -1.57 -4.17
C TYR A 230 3.34 -2.80 -4.72
N ASN A 231 3.56 -3.10 -6.00
CA ASN A 231 3.08 -4.31 -6.65
C ASN A 231 4.25 -5.30 -6.82
N PRO A 232 4.31 -6.36 -5.99
CA PRO A 232 5.40 -7.34 -6.06
C PRO A 232 5.32 -8.29 -7.27
N VAL A 233 4.19 -8.35 -7.98
CA VAL A 233 4.03 -9.23 -9.15
C VAL A 233 4.80 -8.66 -10.35
N ASN A 234 4.76 -7.33 -10.50
CA ASN A 234 5.33 -6.61 -11.64
C ASN A 234 6.55 -5.75 -11.26
N ASP A 235 6.90 -5.70 -9.98
CA ASP A 235 7.96 -4.83 -9.44
C ASP A 235 7.74 -3.36 -9.80
N GLN A 236 6.56 -2.86 -9.46
CA GLN A 236 6.09 -1.51 -9.81
C GLN A 236 5.58 -0.77 -8.58
N ILE A 237 5.74 0.55 -8.58
CA ILE A 237 5.17 1.43 -7.55
C ILE A 237 4.07 2.27 -8.18
N VAL A 238 2.93 2.40 -7.52
CA VAL A 238 1.93 3.44 -7.82
C VAL A 238 1.97 4.53 -6.76
N ILE A 239 1.86 5.77 -7.20
CA ILE A 239 1.78 6.96 -6.34
C ILE A 239 0.60 7.85 -6.74
N SER A 240 0.05 8.60 -5.79
CA SER A 240 -0.95 9.65 -6.03
C SER A 240 -0.36 11.03 -5.76
N SER A 241 -0.43 11.91 -6.76
CA SER A 241 0.00 13.31 -6.66
C SER A 241 -1.22 14.22 -6.50
N HIS A 242 -1.33 14.81 -5.31
CA HIS A 242 -2.44 15.70 -4.94
C HIS A 242 -2.55 16.90 -5.86
N PHE A 243 -1.45 17.62 -6.12
CA PHE A 243 -1.48 18.86 -6.89
C PHE A 243 -1.50 18.66 -8.40
N MET A 244 -1.22 17.44 -8.87
CA MET A 244 -1.33 17.09 -10.27
C MET A 244 -2.67 16.44 -10.62
N ASP A 245 -3.50 16.08 -9.63
CA ASP A 245 -4.74 15.33 -9.84
C ASP A 245 -4.50 14.06 -10.68
N GLU A 246 -3.40 13.36 -10.40
CA GLU A 246 -2.97 12.18 -11.15
C GLU A 246 -2.41 11.10 -10.25
N ILE A 247 -2.50 9.86 -10.75
CA ILE A 247 -1.69 8.74 -10.28
C ILE A 247 -0.59 8.46 -11.29
N TYR A 248 0.57 8.00 -10.81
CA TYR A 248 1.71 7.61 -11.63
C TYR A 248 2.15 6.18 -11.30
N VAL A 249 2.65 5.44 -12.30
CA VAL A 249 3.33 4.16 -12.09
C VAL A 249 4.80 4.27 -12.49
N ILE A 250 5.67 3.77 -11.63
CA ILE A 250 7.13 3.82 -11.75
C ILE A 250 7.70 2.39 -11.73
N ASP A 251 8.78 2.17 -12.47
CA ASP A 251 9.55 0.92 -12.50
C ASP A 251 10.47 0.80 -11.28
N HIS A 252 10.18 -0.14 -10.38
CA HIS A 252 11.02 -0.41 -9.21
C HIS A 252 12.12 -1.44 -9.49
N SER A 253 12.03 -2.20 -10.59
CA SER A 253 13.05 -3.19 -10.97
C SER A 253 14.39 -2.58 -11.40
N THR A 254 14.44 -1.25 -11.48
CA THR A 254 15.63 -0.47 -11.80
C THR A 254 16.69 -0.55 -10.71
N THR A 255 17.95 -0.52 -11.11
CA THR A 255 19.02 -0.09 -10.20
C THR A 255 18.88 1.39 -9.86
N LYS A 256 19.56 1.85 -8.80
CA LYS A 256 19.57 3.28 -8.44
C LYS A 256 20.04 4.18 -9.59
N GLU A 257 21.03 3.74 -10.37
CA GLU A 257 21.53 4.48 -11.52
C GLU A 257 20.52 4.51 -12.69
N GLU A 258 19.80 3.41 -12.93
CA GLU A 258 18.76 3.37 -13.96
C GLU A 258 17.53 4.18 -13.55
N ALA A 259 17.18 4.19 -12.27
CA ALA A 259 16.06 4.96 -11.72
C ALA A 259 16.24 6.47 -11.92
N ALA A 260 17.48 6.98 -11.98
CA ALA A 260 17.77 8.39 -12.28
C ALA A 260 17.81 8.69 -13.80
N GLY A 261 17.65 7.69 -14.65
CA GLY A 261 17.77 7.80 -16.11
C GLY A 261 16.49 7.48 -16.86
N HIS A 262 16.56 7.55 -18.19
CA HIS A 262 15.45 7.33 -19.14
C HIS A 262 15.50 5.93 -19.80
N ALA A 263 16.33 5.03 -19.29
CA ALA A 263 16.54 3.69 -19.86
C ALA A 263 17.01 2.71 -18.76
N GLY A 264 16.72 1.42 -18.97
CA GLY A 264 16.99 0.37 -17.99
C GLY A 264 15.72 -0.10 -17.29
N GLY A 265 15.88 -0.98 -16.31
CA GLY A 265 14.77 -1.68 -15.67
C GLY A 265 14.07 -2.68 -16.60
N GLN A 266 13.12 -3.43 -16.04
CA GLN A 266 12.31 -4.43 -16.74
C GLN A 266 11.52 -3.83 -17.91
N TYR A 267 11.11 -2.57 -17.79
CA TYR A 267 10.27 -1.89 -18.78
C TYR A 267 11.07 -1.01 -19.75
N GLY A 268 12.39 -0.92 -19.58
CA GLY A 268 13.31 -0.25 -20.50
C GLY A 268 13.21 1.28 -20.48
N LYS A 269 12.55 1.87 -19.48
CA LYS A 269 12.30 3.30 -19.34
C LYS A 269 13.11 3.97 -18.22
N GLY A 270 13.97 3.22 -17.51
CA GLY A 270 14.61 3.74 -16.32
C GLY A 270 13.57 4.20 -15.31
N GLY A 271 13.73 5.39 -14.73
CA GLY A 271 12.75 5.97 -13.82
C GLY A 271 11.62 6.77 -14.49
N ASP A 272 11.57 6.89 -15.82
CA ASP A 272 10.48 7.60 -16.46
C ASP A 272 9.12 6.94 -16.17
N LEU A 273 8.05 7.74 -16.18
CA LEU A 273 6.72 7.24 -15.84
C LEU A 273 6.31 6.14 -16.83
N LEU A 274 6.00 4.96 -16.28
CA LEU A 274 5.45 3.86 -17.07
C LEU A 274 4.01 4.16 -17.49
N TYR A 275 3.27 4.82 -16.61
CA TYR A 275 1.86 5.14 -16.77
C TYR A 275 1.48 6.36 -15.94
N ARG A 276 0.46 7.09 -16.41
CA ARG A 276 -0.19 8.17 -15.67
C ARG A 276 -1.68 8.24 -16.00
N TRP A 277 -2.51 8.61 -15.03
CA TRP A 277 -3.95 8.74 -15.24
C TRP A 277 -4.58 9.74 -14.28
N GLY A 278 -5.60 10.47 -14.75
CA GLY A 278 -6.33 11.44 -13.93
C GLY A 278 -6.58 12.76 -14.64
N LYS A 279 -5.52 13.41 -15.17
CA LYS A 279 -5.61 14.75 -15.78
C LYS A 279 -4.73 14.88 -17.03
N PRO A 280 -5.19 14.39 -18.19
CA PRO A 280 -4.42 14.38 -19.44
C PRO A 280 -3.86 15.75 -19.89
N GLN A 281 -4.52 16.83 -19.48
CA GLN A 281 -4.10 18.21 -19.77
C GLN A 281 -2.71 18.52 -19.23
N ASN A 282 -2.25 17.83 -18.18
CA ASN A 282 -0.93 18.02 -17.59
C ASN A 282 0.21 17.67 -18.56
N TYR A 283 -0.05 16.82 -19.57
CA TYR A 283 0.90 16.49 -20.62
C TYR A 283 0.31 16.77 -22.01
N GLY A 284 -0.62 17.71 -22.13
CA GLY A 284 -1.15 18.16 -23.42
C GLY A 284 -1.97 17.12 -24.19
N ALA A 285 -2.39 16.02 -23.56
CA ALA A 285 -3.23 15.01 -24.20
C ALA A 285 -4.73 15.35 -24.11
N PRO A 286 -5.55 14.90 -25.08
CA PRO A 286 -7.00 15.09 -25.02
C PRO A 286 -7.64 14.16 -23.98
N GLY A 287 -8.71 14.62 -23.34
CA GLY A 287 -9.48 13.80 -22.40
C GLY A 287 -10.19 14.64 -21.35
N SER A 288 -10.98 13.98 -20.50
CA SER A 288 -11.59 14.62 -19.34
C SER A 288 -10.70 14.44 -18.11
N GLU A 289 -10.65 15.48 -17.28
CA GLU A 289 -10.13 15.38 -15.91
C GLU A 289 -11.06 14.49 -15.09
N VAL A 290 -10.48 13.52 -14.37
CA VAL A 290 -11.21 12.56 -13.53
C VAL A 290 -11.05 12.87 -12.05
N PHE A 291 -9.82 13.21 -11.63
CA PHE A 291 -9.54 13.56 -10.25
C PHE A 291 -9.68 15.06 -10.03
N ASP A 292 -10.13 15.40 -8.84
CA ASP A 292 -10.18 16.75 -8.30
C ASP A 292 -9.75 16.62 -6.85
N VAL A 293 -8.44 16.61 -6.66
CA VAL A 293 -7.69 16.17 -5.48
C VAL A 293 -7.75 14.64 -5.27
N VAL A 294 -6.62 13.98 -5.56
CA VAL A 294 -6.45 12.52 -5.37
C VAL A 294 -5.62 12.18 -4.14
N HIS A 295 -5.98 11.10 -3.44
CA HIS A 295 -5.29 10.52 -2.29
C HIS A 295 -5.26 8.98 -2.37
N CYS A 296 -4.31 8.38 -1.65
CA CYS A 296 -4.29 6.95 -1.34
C CYS A 296 -4.46 6.05 -2.58
N SER A 297 -3.60 6.24 -3.59
CA SER A 297 -3.48 5.25 -4.67
C SER A 297 -3.01 3.91 -4.11
N TYR A 298 -3.60 2.82 -4.60
CA TYR A 298 -3.39 1.48 -4.08
C TYR A 298 -3.52 0.45 -5.19
N TRP A 299 -2.60 -0.52 -5.25
CA TRP A 299 -2.77 -1.70 -6.09
C TRP A 299 -3.70 -2.69 -5.41
N VAL A 300 -4.70 -3.20 -6.12
CA VAL A 300 -5.45 -4.37 -5.65
C VAL A 300 -4.52 -5.60 -5.74
N PRO A 301 -4.18 -6.27 -4.61
CA PRO A 301 -3.23 -7.37 -4.59
C PRO A 301 -3.73 -8.60 -5.36
N GLU A 302 -2.77 -9.43 -5.79
CA GLU A 302 -3.04 -10.75 -6.37
C GLU A 302 -3.96 -11.57 -5.44
N GLY A 303 -4.97 -12.22 -6.02
CA GLY A 303 -5.94 -13.04 -5.29
C GLY A 303 -7.17 -12.29 -4.74
N LEU A 304 -7.19 -10.95 -4.78
CA LEU A 304 -8.40 -10.20 -4.43
C LEU A 304 -9.26 -9.89 -5.68
N PRO A 305 -10.58 -9.71 -5.54
CA PRO A 305 -11.42 -9.24 -6.65
C PRO A 305 -10.93 -7.88 -7.17
N GLY A 306 -10.56 -7.83 -8.45
CA GLY A 306 -9.93 -6.66 -9.06
C GLY A 306 -8.40 -6.71 -9.06
N GLU A 307 -7.76 -7.85 -8.78
CA GLU A 307 -6.30 -8.01 -8.81
C GLU A 307 -5.63 -7.30 -10.00
N GLY A 308 -4.57 -6.53 -9.71
CA GLY A 308 -3.86 -5.75 -10.71
C GLY A 308 -4.58 -4.47 -11.18
N ASN A 309 -5.76 -4.14 -10.64
CA ASN A 309 -6.35 -2.82 -10.78
C ASN A 309 -5.71 -1.82 -9.82
N ILE A 310 -5.84 -0.54 -10.12
CA ILE A 310 -5.45 0.56 -9.24
C ILE A 310 -6.70 1.22 -8.68
N MET A 311 -6.75 1.39 -7.37
CA MET A 311 -7.77 2.17 -6.68
C MET A 311 -7.18 3.50 -6.20
N ALA A 312 -8.03 4.52 -6.08
CA ALA A 312 -7.67 5.81 -5.51
C ALA A 312 -8.88 6.49 -4.87
N PHE A 313 -8.62 7.33 -3.87
CA PHE A 313 -9.60 8.20 -3.24
C PHE A 313 -9.61 9.55 -3.95
N ASN A 314 -10.74 9.94 -4.53
CA ASN A 314 -10.93 11.25 -5.14
C ASN A 314 -11.79 12.13 -4.21
N ASN A 315 -11.22 13.22 -3.71
CA ASN A 315 -11.92 14.07 -2.74
C ASN A 315 -13.05 14.87 -3.39
N ASN A 316 -12.90 15.23 -4.67
CA ASN A 316 -13.78 16.11 -5.43
C ASN A 316 -14.10 17.42 -4.70
N GLU A 317 -13.06 18.23 -4.46
CA GLU A 317 -13.19 19.50 -3.73
C GLU A 317 -14.27 20.42 -4.33
N ARG A 318 -14.39 20.48 -5.66
CA ARG A 318 -15.34 21.33 -6.37
C ARG A 318 -16.79 20.92 -6.14
N THR A 319 -17.10 19.63 -6.16
CA THR A 319 -18.48 19.12 -6.00
C THR A 319 -18.82 18.83 -4.54
N ARG A 320 -17.79 18.70 -3.69
CA ARG A 320 -17.90 18.31 -2.28
C ARG A 320 -18.58 16.95 -2.09
N ALA A 321 -18.22 15.99 -2.95
CA ALA A 321 -18.76 14.63 -2.95
C ALA A 321 -17.64 13.65 -3.32
N SER A 322 -17.01 13.06 -2.32
CA SER A 322 -15.87 12.16 -2.54
C SER A 322 -16.29 10.91 -3.32
N THR A 323 -15.33 10.33 -4.03
CA THR A 323 -15.54 9.15 -4.86
C THR A 323 -14.35 8.21 -4.71
N ILE A 324 -14.62 6.92 -4.54
CA ILE A 324 -13.58 5.89 -4.74
C ILE A 324 -13.58 5.51 -6.21
N VAL A 325 -12.41 5.49 -6.82
CA VAL A 325 -12.22 5.17 -8.22
C VAL A 325 -11.36 3.91 -8.31
N GLU A 326 -11.77 2.95 -9.12
CA GLU A 326 -10.97 1.79 -9.50
C GLU A 326 -10.81 1.78 -11.02
N ILE A 327 -9.57 1.63 -11.49
CA ILE A 327 -9.24 1.51 -12.90
C ILE A 327 -8.53 0.19 -13.16
N SER A 328 -8.75 -0.36 -14.35
CA SER A 328 -7.91 -1.41 -14.91
C SER A 328 -6.96 -0.76 -15.92
N PRO A 329 -5.66 -0.60 -15.60
CA PRO A 329 -4.71 0.02 -16.51
C PRO A 329 -4.60 -0.81 -17.81
N PRO A 330 -4.54 -0.16 -18.99
CA PRO A 330 -4.45 -0.88 -20.25
C PRO A 330 -3.02 -1.41 -20.44
N VAL A 331 -2.79 -2.69 -20.17
CA VAL A 331 -1.49 -3.36 -20.37
C VAL A 331 -1.54 -4.35 -21.53
N ASP A 332 -0.42 -4.52 -22.22
CA ASP A 332 -0.25 -5.56 -23.23
C ASP A 332 0.14 -6.92 -22.60
N GLY A 333 0.38 -7.92 -23.45
CA GLY A 333 0.77 -9.27 -22.99
C GLY A 333 2.15 -9.36 -22.33
N GLU A 334 2.94 -8.29 -22.35
CA GLU A 334 4.24 -8.14 -21.68
C GLU A 334 4.16 -7.24 -20.45
N GLY A 335 2.94 -6.79 -20.06
CA GLY A 335 2.73 -5.91 -18.93
C GLY A 335 3.08 -4.44 -19.19
N ARG A 336 3.26 -4.04 -20.45
CA ARG A 336 3.56 -2.64 -20.81
C ARG A 336 2.27 -1.85 -21.03
N TYR A 337 2.25 -0.62 -20.55
CA TYR A 337 1.08 0.25 -20.69
C TYR A 337 0.89 0.70 -22.13
N ILE A 338 -0.32 0.47 -22.64
CA ILE A 338 -0.70 0.78 -24.03
C ILE A 338 -1.07 2.26 -24.10
N LEU A 339 -0.28 3.02 -24.85
CA LEU A 339 -0.58 4.39 -25.25
C LEU A 339 -0.82 4.47 -26.75
N GLN A 340 -1.98 4.98 -27.16
CA GLN A 340 -2.22 5.30 -28.56
C GLN A 340 -1.59 6.66 -28.87
N SER A 341 -0.86 6.74 -29.99
CA SER A 341 -0.20 7.99 -30.42
C SER A 341 -1.16 9.18 -30.41
N GLY A 342 -0.79 10.24 -29.71
CA GLY A 342 -1.57 11.48 -29.59
C GLY A 342 -2.86 11.38 -28.74
N GLN A 343 -3.04 10.29 -27.99
CA GLN A 343 -4.13 10.12 -27.03
C GLN A 343 -3.61 10.17 -25.59
N ALA A 344 -4.52 10.32 -24.64
CA ALA A 344 -4.22 10.04 -23.23
C ALA A 344 -4.12 8.54 -22.97
N TYR A 345 -3.41 8.16 -21.90
CA TYR A 345 -3.52 6.82 -21.36
C TYR A 345 -4.96 6.52 -20.95
N GLY A 346 -5.46 5.35 -21.35
CA GLY A 346 -6.75 4.84 -20.88
C GLY A 346 -6.69 4.31 -19.44
N PRO A 347 -7.81 3.84 -18.87
CA PRO A 347 -9.14 3.78 -19.50
C PRO A 347 -9.81 5.16 -19.54
N THR A 348 -10.80 5.36 -20.42
CA THR A 348 -11.53 6.64 -20.52
C THR A 348 -12.57 6.83 -19.39
N ALA A 349 -12.85 5.77 -18.64
CA ALA A 349 -13.74 5.78 -17.49
C ALA A 349 -13.26 4.74 -16.47
N PRO A 350 -13.60 4.91 -15.17
CA PRO A 350 -13.33 3.91 -14.15
C PRO A 350 -13.93 2.54 -14.49
N HIS A 351 -13.25 1.48 -14.08
CA HIS A 351 -13.80 0.12 -14.07
C HIS A 351 -14.95 0.01 -13.05
N TRP A 352 -14.74 0.61 -11.88
CA TRP A 352 -15.74 0.73 -10.82
C TRP A 352 -15.57 2.08 -10.11
N SER A 353 -16.66 2.60 -9.57
CA SER A 353 -16.63 3.81 -8.75
C SER A 353 -17.73 3.79 -7.70
N TYR A 354 -17.45 4.37 -6.55
CA TYR A 354 -18.43 4.56 -5.49
C TYR A 354 -18.46 6.00 -5.00
N SER A 355 -19.66 6.57 -4.88
CA SER A 355 -19.92 7.84 -4.21
C SER A 355 -21.31 7.80 -3.58
N ASN A 356 -21.52 8.57 -2.51
CA ASN A 356 -22.83 8.79 -1.90
C ASN A 356 -23.19 10.30 -1.89
N GLY A 357 -22.81 11.00 -2.96
CA GLY A 357 -22.99 12.44 -3.07
C GLY A 357 -22.34 13.19 -1.91
N SER A 358 -22.96 14.29 -1.47
CA SER A 358 -22.43 15.12 -0.39
C SER A 358 -22.50 14.50 1.01
N VAL A 359 -23.11 13.32 1.16
CA VAL A 359 -23.11 12.56 2.42
C VAL A 359 -21.75 11.94 2.68
N PHE A 360 -21.05 11.54 1.61
CA PHE A 360 -19.67 11.05 1.67
C PHE A 360 -18.73 12.14 1.15
N TYR A 361 -18.09 12.87 2.05
CA TYR A 361 -17.13 13.90 1.67
C TYR A 361 -16.02 14.06 2.70
N SER A 362 -14.80 13.78 2.26
CA SER A 362 -13.56 14.12 2.96
C SER A 362 -12.91 15.30 2.26
N ASN A 363 -12.71 16.42 2.95
CA ASN A 363 -12.17 17.64 2.32
C ASN A 363 -10.65 17.62 2.11
N HIS A 364 -9.96 16.61 2.62
CA HIS A 364 -8.55 16.27 2.42
C HIS A 364 -8.34 14.83 2.94
N LEU A 365 -7.20 14.20 2.64
CA LEU A 365 -6.91 12.82 3.05
C LEU A 365 -7.96 11.84 2.51
N GLY A 366 -7.99 10.63 3.05
CA GLY A 366 -8.93 9.59 2.68
C GLY A 366 -8.22 8.30 2.32
N GLY A 367 -8.87 7.19 2.59
CA GLY A 367 -8.30 5.85 2.43
C GLY A 367 -9.30 4.91 1.79
N ASN A 368 -8.78 3.91 1.10
CA ASN A 368 -9.57 2.83 0.51
C ASN A 368 -8.76 1.52 0.53
N GLN A 369 -9.45 0.39 0.65
CA GLN A 369 -8.86 -0.95 0.61
C GLN A 369 -9.88 -1.97 0.07
N ARG A 370 -9.53 -2.69 -1.00
CA ARG A 370 -10.30 -3.86 -1.47
C ARG A 370 -10.11 -5.01 -0.48
N LEU A 371 -11.20 -5.69 -0.12
CA LEU A 371 -11.22 -6.80 0.83
C LEU A 371 -11.42 -8.15 0.10
N PRO A 372 -11.02 -9.29 0.70
CA PRO A 372 -11.11 -10.61 0.06
C PRO A 372 -12.50 -11.07 -0.36
N ASN A 373 -13.55 -10.64 0.34
CA ASN A 373 -14.94 -10.93 -0.06
C ASN A 373 -15.44 -10.04 -1.21
N GLY A 374 -14.59 -9.17 -1.76
CA GLY A 374 -14.92 -8.21 -2.82
C GLY A 374 -15.47 -6.88 -2.33
N ASN A 375 -15.66 -6.69 -1.03
CA ASN A 375 -16.10 -5.39 -0.48
C ASN A 375 -14.95 -4.36 -0.49
N THR A 376 -15.27 -3.09 -0.26
CA THR A 376 -14.27 -2.02 -0.11
C THR A 376 -14.42 -1.36 1.26
N LEU A 377 -13.35 -1.36 2.06
CA LEU A 377 -13.23 -0.50 3.23
C LEU A 377 -12.86 0.92 2.78
N ILE A 378 -13.53 1.92 3.33
CA ILE A 378 -13.37 3.33 3.01
C ILE A 378 -13.15 4.11 4.30
N THR A 379 -12.17 5.00 4.28
CA THR A 379 -11.89 5.99 5.33
C THR A 379 -12.36 7.36 4.86
N GLU A 380 -13.51 7.84 5.33
CA GLU A 380 -13.83 9.27 5.25
C GLU A 380 -13.05 9.97 6.36
N ALA A 381 -12.01 10.71 5.95
CA ALA A 381 -10.98 11.09 6.88
C ALA A 381 -11.38 12.25 7.79
N THR A 382 -12.15 13.23 7.31
CA THR A 382 -12.42 14.48 8.04
C THR A 382 -13.22 14.23 9.32
N SER A 383 -14.22 13.35 9.31
CA SER A 383 -14.98 13.00 10.52
C SER A 383 -14.43 11.77 11.25
N GLY A 384 -13.60 10.96 10.58
CA GLY A 384 -13.18 9.65 11.07
C GLY A 384 -14.30 8.62 10.99
N TYR A 385 -15.10 8.69 9.93
CA TYR A 385 -16.12 7.70 9.60
C TYR A 385 -15.51 6.63 8.69
N LEU A 386 -15.41 5.42 9.23
CA LEU A 386 -14.93 4.25 8.51
C LEU A 386 -16.13 3.42 8.11
N PHE A 387 -16.20 2.96 6.87
CA PHE A 387 -17.32 2.14 6.43
C PHE A 387 -16.90 1.18 5.33
N GLU A 388 -17.65 0.10 5.19
CA GLU A 388 -17.43 -0.93 4.21
C GLU A 388 -18.63 -0.99 3.27
N VAL A 389 -18.38 -1.04 1.96
CA VAL A 389 -19.41 -1.19 0.95
C VAL A 389 -19.25 -2.48 0.18
N ASP A 390 -20.37 -3.12 -0.16
CA ASP A 390 -20.39 -4.23 -1.12
C ASP A 390 -20.12 -3.73 -2.55
N PRO A 391 -19.90 -4.63 -3.54
CA PRO A 391 -19.66 -4.21 -4.92
C PRO A 391 -20.80 -3.40 -5.55
N GLN A 392 -22.02 -3.49 -5.00
CA GLN A 392 -23.19 -2.72 -5.43
C GLN A 392 -23.28 -1.33 -4.76
N GLY A 393 -22.39 -1.04 -3.81
CA GLY A 393 -22.34 0.24 -3.09
C GLY A 393 -23.25 0.29 -1.86
N ASN A 394 -23.80 -0.84 -1.39
CA ASN A 394 -24.53 -0.86 -0.14
C ASN A 394 -23.54 -0.86 1.03
N GLU A 395 -23.76 0.01 2.01
CA GLU A 395 -22.98 -0.01 3.25
C GLU A 395 -23.33 -1.26 4.07
N VAL A 396 -22.33 -2.08 4.36
CA VAL A 396 -22.45 -3.36 5.08
C VAL A 396 -21.74 -3.33 6.44
N TRP A 397 -20.86 -2.36 6.67
CA TRP A 397 -20.30 -2.09 7.99
C TRP A 397 -19.97 -0.60 8.14
N ASN A 398 -20.04 -0.09 9.35
CA ASN A 398 -19.52 1.24 9.67
C ASN A 398 -18.94 1.31 11.08
N PHE A 399 -18.13 2.34 11.31
CA PHE A 399 -17.53 2.72 12.58
C PHE A 399 -17.26 4.23 12.61
N SER A 400 -17.64 4.90 13.69
CA SER A 400 -17.39 6.33 13.87
C SER A 400 -16.43 6.58 15.05
N PHE A 401 -15.26 7.15 14.77
CA PHE A 401 -14.33 7.55 15.83
C PHE A 401 -14.57 8.99 16.32
N GLY A 402 -15.04 9.88 15.45
CA GLY A 402 -15.31 11.28 15.77
C GLY A 402 -14.08 12.19 15.82
N GLN A 403 -12.93 11.72 15.33
CA GLN A 403 -11.74 12.53 15.08
C GLN A 403 -11.13 12.10 13.75
N GLN A 404 -10.38 13.00 13.13
CA GLN A 404 -9.79 12.75 11.83
C GLN A 404 -8.90 11.50 11.82
N ILE A 405 -9.10 10.62 10.84
CA ILE A 405 -8.29 9.42 10.58
C ILE A 405 -7.86 9.50 9.12
N ALA A 406 -6.56 9.62 8.85
CA ALA A 406 -6.09 9.77 7.47
C ALA A 406 -6.31 8.49 6.65
N ARG A 407 -6.02 7.32 7.25
CA ARG A 407 -6.15 6.00 6.63
C ARG A 407 -6.47 4.93 7.69
N SER A 408 -7.20 3.90 7.29
CA SER A 408 -7.42 2.68 8.07
C SER A 408 -7.22 1.43 7.22
N LEU A 409 -6.86 0.32 7.84
CA LEU A 409 -6.70 -0.98 7.17
C LEU A 409 -7.45 -2.07 7.94
N ARG A 410 -8.15 -2.95 7.24
CA ARG A 410 -8.78 -4.15 7.78
C ARG A 410 -7.88 -5.35 7.52
N TYR A 411 -7.67 -6.13 8.58
CA TYR A 411 -6.97 -7.41 8.54
C TYR A 411 -7.96 -8.53 8.85
N GLY A 412 -7.95 -9.59 8.04
CA GLY A 412 -8.72 -10.80 8.29
C GLY A 412 -8.32 -11.45 9.62
N ARG A 413 -9.20 -12.25 10.23
CA ARG A 413 -8.91 -12.91 11.51
C ARG A 413 -7.72 -13.87 11.47
N ASP A 414 -7.42 -14.37 10.29
CA ASP A 414 -6.32 -15.26 9.96
C ASP A 414 -4.99 -14.52 9.71
N TYR A 415 -4.99 -13.18 9.73
CA TYR A 415 -3.77 -12.40 9.49
C TYR A 415 -2.71 -12.70 10.57
N PRO A 416 -1.47 -13.11 10.19
CA PRO A 416 -0.45 -13.55 11.14
C PRO A 416 -0.13 -12.54 12.24
N GLY A 417 -0.17 -11.24 11.92
CA GLY A 417 0.11 -10.17 12.89
C GLY A 417 -0.88 -10.07 14.05
N LEU A 418 -2.04 -10.73 13.96
CA LEU A 418 -3.04 -10.77 15.03
C LEU A 418 -2.82 -11.92 16.02
N ALA A 419 -1.82 -12.76 15.81
CA ALA A 419 -1.65 -13.96 16.60
C ALA A 419 -1.48 -13.67 18.12
N ALA A 420 -0.84 -12.56 18.49
CA ALA A 420 -0.74 -12.11 19.88
C ALA A 420 -2.11 -11.79 20.51
N LEU A 421 -3.01 -11.14 19.77
CA LEU A 421 -4.38 -10.86 20.20
C LEU A 421 -5.18 -12.14 20.43
N LEU A 422 -4.98 -13.13 19.54
CA LEU A 422 -5.74 -14.38 19.55
C LEU A 422 -5.18 -15.41 20.55
N GLY A 423 -4.13 -15.06 21.29
CA GLY A 423 -3.48 -15.96 22.25
C GLY A 423 -2.79 -17.14 21.57
N THR A 424 -2.45 -16.99 20.29
CA THR A 424 -1.62 -17.92 19.53
C THR A 424 -0.19 -17.38 19.58
N ASP A 425 0.68 -17.96 20.41
CA ASP A 425 2.05 -17.47 20.65
C ASP A 425 2.79 -17.13 19.34
N VAL A 426 3.13 -15.84 19.15
CA VAL A 426 3.98 -15.35 18.03
C VAL A 426 5.46 -15.43 18.41
N GLY A 427 5.83 -16.44 19.20
CA GLY A 427 7.17 -16.60 19.77
C GLY A 427 7.86 -17.85 19.24
N THR A 428 8.69 -17.69 18.20
CA THR A 428 9.70 -18.67 17.73
C THR A 428 9.20 -20.03 17.20
N ASN A 429 8.00 -20.12 16.64
CA ASN A 429 7.55 -21.35 16.00
C ASN A 429 7.42 -21.20 14.47
N PRO A 430 8.37 -21.72 13.67
CA PRO A 430 8.17 -21.89 12.22
C PRO A 430 6.96 -22.78 11.86
N ALA A 431 6.26 -23.35 12.84
CA ALA A 431 5.15 -24.27 12.66
C ALA A 431 3.77 -23.72 13.10
N LEU A 432 3.59 -22.40 13.23
CA LEU A 432 2.26 -21.79 13.37
C LEU A 432 1.94 -20.72 12.32
N ALA A 433 2.77 -20.58 11.28
CA ALA A 433 2.21 -20.18 10.00
C ALA A 433 1.27 -21.31 9.58
N SER A 434 0.00 -21.01 9.36
CA SER A 434 -0.91 -21.81 8.54
C SER A 434 -0.27 -21.88 7.15
N THR A 435 0.72 -22.76 7.00
CA THR A 435 1.59 -22.81 5.83
C THR A 435 1.03 -23.93 4.99
N ILE A 436 0.41 -23.57 3.87
CA ILE A 436 0.34 -24.52 2.78
C ILE A 436 1.76 -24.97 2.42
N THR A 437 1.99 -26.25 2.17
CA THR A 437 3.27 -26.72 1.60
C THR A 437 3.02 -27.34 0.25
N ILE A 438 3.99 -27.27 -0.66
CA ILE A 438 3.88 -27.97 -1.94
C ILE A 438 5.25 -28.42 -2.43
N SER A 439 5.32 -29.67 -2.89
CA SER A 439 6.47 -30.27 -3.56
C SER A 439 6.01 -31.07 -4.77
N CYS A 440 6.88 -31.34 -5.73
CA CYS A 440 6.54 -32.14 -6.90
C CYS A 440 7.48 -33.34 -7.06
N ALA A 441 6.93 -34.50 -7.39
CA ALA A 441 7.69 -35.70 -7.76
C ALA A 441 6.92 -36.57 -8.78
N PRO A 442 7.57 -37.11 -9.82
CA PRO A 442 8.99 -36.94 -10.15
C PRO A 442 9.31 -35.53 -10.70
N ASN A 443 10.48 -35.02 -10.32
CA ASN A 443 11.10 -33.82 -10.85
C ASN A 443 12.58 -34.14 -11.10
N PRO A 444 13.03 -34.29 -12.36
CA PRO A 444 12.36 -33.84 -13.59
C PRO A 444 11.12 -34.66 -14.00
N LEU A 445 10.13 -33.98 -14.57
CA LEU A 445 8.91 -34.56 -15.16
C LEU A 445 9.18 -35.06 -16.57
N THR A 446 8.90 -36.34 -16.83
CA THR A 446 8.90 -36.93 -18.18
C THR A 446 7.48 -37.18 -18.69
N ASP A 447 6.61 -37.79 -17.88
CA ASP A 447 5.21 -38.05 -18.25
C ASP A 447 4.22 -37.22 -17.45
N PHE A 448 4.40 -37.18 -16.14
CA PHE A 448 3.61 -36.39 -15.22
C PHE A 448 4.43 -36.13 -13.95
N THR A 449 4.01 -35.15 -13.16
CA THR A 449 4.43 -34.97 -11.77
C THR A 449 3.21 -35.00 -10.88
N VAL A 450 3.39 -35.51 -9.66
CA VAL A 450 2.42 -35.37 -8.59
C VAL A 450 2.88 -34.23 -7.70
N PHE A 451 2.03 -33.24 -7.53
CA PHE A 451 2.15 -32.23 -6.49
C PHE A 451 1.67 -32.84 -5.17
N ASN A 452 2.57 -32.98 -4.20
CA ASN A 452 2.25 -33.32 -2.83
C ASN A 452 2.13 -32.02 -2.05
N TYR A 453 0.95 -31.75 -1.48
CA TYR A 453 0.70 -30.53 -0.75
C TYR A 453 -0.03 -30.77 0.56
N SER A 454 0.11 -29.82 1.49
CA SER A 454 -0.61 -29.82 2.76
C SER A 454 -1.28 -28.47 2.98
N THR A 455 -2.39 -28.46 3.70
CA THR A 455 -3.01 -27.24 4.27
C THR A 455 -3.27 -27.46 5.75
N HIS A 456 -3.15 -26.41 6.55
CA HIS A 456 -3.36 -26.45 8.00
C HIS A 456 -4.67 -25.79 8.44
N SER A 457 -5.37 -25.10 7.53
CA SER A 457 -6.73 -24.60 7.72
C SER A 457 -7.65 -24.95 6.54
N ALA A 458 -8.95 -24.68 6.69
CA ALA A 458 -9.96 -25.08 5.71
C ALA A 458 -10.13 -24.01 4.62
N ASN A 459 -9.62 -24.27 3.42
CA ASN A 459 -9.42 -23.24 2.38
C ASN A 459 -9.72 -23.74 0.97
N ASP A 460 -10.09 -22.84 0.06
CA ASP A 460 -10.13 -23.14 -1.39
C ASP A 460 -8.72 -23.07 -1.97
N LEU A 461 -8.27 -24.16 -2.59
CA LEU A 461 -6.90 -24.30 -3.07
C LEU A 461 -6.85 -24.39 -4.60
N ARG A 462 -5.81 -23.78 -5.17
CA ARG A 462 -5.45 -23.95 -6.59
C ARG A 462 -3.94 -24.06 -6.77
N ILE A 463 -3.53 -24.87 -7.75
CA ILE A 463 -2.13 -24.92 -8.20
C ILE A 463 -2.04 -24.23 -9.55
N THR A 464 -1.24 -23.19 -9.65
CA THR A 464 -0.97 -22.48 -10.89
C THR A 464 0.41 -22.90 -11.42
N ILE A 465 0.55 -23.02 -12.74
CA ILE A 465 1.80 -23.39 -13.42
C ILE A 465 2.11 -22.33 -14.46
N HIS A 466 3.32 -21.79 -14.39
CA HIS A 466 3.82 -20.70 -15.23
C HIS A 466 5.13 -21.08 -15.93
N ASP A 467 5.38 -20.50 -17.11
CA ASP A 467 6.73 -20.49 -17.66
C ASP A 467 7.64 -19.48 -16.93
N MET A 468 8.91 -19.43 -17.34
CA MET A 468 9.91 -18.52 -16.74
C MET A 468 9.67 -17.04 -17.06
N LEU A 469 8.76 -16.72 -17.97
CA LEU A 469 8.34 -15.36 -18.29
C LEU A 469 7.06 -14.97 -17.55
N GLY A 470 6.57 -15.81 -16.65
CA GLY A 470 5.36 -15.55 -15.85
C GLY A 470 4.06 -15.84 -16.59
N LYS A 471 4.07 -16.40 -17.80
CA LYS A 471 2.84 -16.75 -18.51
C LYS A 471 2.20 -17.97 -17.88
N GLN A 472 0.93 -17.85 -17.46
CA GLN A 472 0.16 -18.96 -16.90
C GLN A 472 -0.18 -19.99 -17.98
N LEU A 473 0.27 -21.21 -17.79
CA LEU A 473 0.08 -22.33 -18.74
C LEU A 473 -1.06 -23.23 -18.33
N ARG A 474 -1.30 -23.38 -17.03
CA ARG A 474 -2.32 -24.27 -16.48
C ARG A 474 -2.69 -23.87 -15.06
N VAL A 475 -3.94 -24.12 -14.70
CA VAL A 475 -4.42 -24.10 -13.31
C VAL A 475 -5.12 -25.42 -13.00
N LEU A 476 -4.79 -25.98 -11.84
CA LEU A 476 -5.50 -27.10 -11.23
C LEU A 476 -6.38 -26.53 -10.12
N HIS A 477 -7.68 -26.46 -10.35
CA HIS A 477 -8.65 -26.06 -9.34
C HIS A 477 -8.90 -27.26 -8.41
N LEU A 478 -8.54 -27.12 -7.14
CA LEU A 478 -8.63 -28.19 -6.15
C LEU A 478 -9.93 -28.07 -5.34
N GLY A 479 -10.43 -26.85 -5.13
CA GLY A 479 -11.63 -26.59 -4.34
C GLY A 479 -11.32 -26.53 -2.84
N ASP A 480 -12.37 -26.49 -2.03
CA ASP A 480 -12.28 -26.45 -0.57
C ASP A 480 -11.65 -27.72 0.01
N HIS A 481 -10.58 -27.54 0.77
CA HIS A 481 -9.84 -28.60 1.45
C HIS A 481 -9.85 -28.35 2.96
N ALA A 482 -10.19 -29.37 3.75
CA ALA A 482 -9.97 -29.36 5.18
C ALA A 482 -8.46 -29.46 5.50
N PRO A 483 -8.03 -29.22 6.75
CA PRO A 483 -6.63 -29.46 7.14
C PRO A 483 -6.20 -30.90 6.83
N GLY A 484 -5.08 -31.07 6.11
CA GLY A 484 -4.63 -32.39 5.66
C GLY A 484 -3.54 -32.36 4.60
N ASN A 485 -3.16 -33.57 4.16
CA ASN A 485 -2.21 -33.80 3.06
C ASN A 485 -2.94 -34.35 1.84
N TYR A 486 -2.56 -33.84 0.67
CA TYR A 486 -3.28 -34.04 -0.58
C TYR A 486 -2.33 -34.17 -1.76
N GLN A 487 -2.88 -34.65 -2.87
CA GLN A 487 -2.15 -34.84 -4.12
C GLN A 487 -2.93 -34.31 -5.31
N ALA A 488 -2.23 -33.68 -6.24
CA ALA A 488 -2.76 -33.28 -7.55
C ALA A 488 -1.74 -33.64 -8.63
N THR A 489 -2.21 -34.00 -9.81
CA THR A 489 -1.32 -34.44 -10.91
C THR A 489 -1.31 -33.42 -12.02
N TRP A 490 -0.12 -33.14 -12.56
CA TRP A 490 0.06 -32.41 -13.80
C TRP A 490 0.81 -33.26 -14.82
N ASP A 491 0.26 -33.35 -16.02
CA ASP A 491 0.75 -34.18 -17.13
C ASP A 491 1.68 -33.41 -18.10
N GLY A 492 2.15 -32.23 -17.68
CA GLY A 492 3.01 -31.38 -18.50
C GLY A 492 2.28 -30.73 -19.68
N ARG A 493 0.96 -30.56 -19.62
CA ARG A 493 0.17 -29.89 -20.67
C ARG A 493 -0.36 -28.52 -20.26
N ASP A 494 -0.51 -27.65 -21.26
CA ASP A 494 -1.12 -26.32 -21.12
C ASP A 494 -2.67 -26.36 -21.20
N TYR A 495 -3.32 -25.20 -21.24
CA TYR A 495 -4.78 -25.08 -21.43
C TYR A 495 -5.29 -25.62 -22.77
N ALA A 496 -4.48 -25.55 -23.84
CA ALA A 496 -4.85 -26.07 -25.15
C ALA A 496 -4.66 -27.60 -25.25
N GLY A 497 -4.19 -28.25 -24.18
CA GLY A 497 -3.89 -29.67 -24.14
C GLY A 497 -2.59 -30.03 -24.87
N ASN A 498 -1.77 -29.04 -25.24
CA ASN A 498 -0.47 -29.28 -25.85
C ASN A 498 0.56 -29.56 -24.76
N ARG A 499 1.52 -30.43 -25.06
CA ARG A 499 2.65 -30.69 -24.15
C ARG A 499 3.56 -29.47 -24.15
N VAL A 500 3.93 -28.99 -22.96
CA VAL A 500 4.85 -27.86 -22.83
C VAL A 500 6.26 -28.27 -23.29
N ALA A 501 7.05 -27.28 -23.72
CA ALA A 501 8.41 -27.52 -24.17
C ALA A 501 9.29 -28.07 -23.02
N PRO A 502 10.37 -28.82 -23.32
CA PRO A 502 11.37 -29.11 -22.30
C PRO A 502 11.95 -27.81 -21.74
N GLY A 503 11.98 -27.68 -20.41
CA GLY A 503 12.32 -26.43 -19.77
C GLY A 503 11.96 -26.41 -18.28
N MET A 504 12.36 -25.34 -17.60
CA MET A 504 12.01 -25.11 -16.21
C MET A 504 10.70 -24.31 -16.14
N TYR A 505 9.84 -24.69 -15.19
CA TYR A 505 8.54 -24.07 -14.95
C TYR A 505 8.38 -23.78 -13.46
N VAL A 506 7.61 -22.76 -13.13
CA VAL A 506 7.29 -22.41 -11.74
C VAL A 506 5.87 -22.88 -11.45
N TYR A 507 5.69 -23.59 -10.34
CA TYR A 507 4.36 -23.90 -9.82
C TYR A 507 4.14 -23.14 -8.52
N SER A 508 2.89 -22.76 -8.25
CA SER A 508 2.49 -22.11 -7.00
C SER A 508 1.21 -22.74 -6.49
N LEU A 509 1.19 -23.13 -5.21
CA LEU A 509 -0.03 -23.42 -4.49
C LEU A 509 -0.53 -22.11 -3.87
N ILE A 510 -1.81 -21.81 -4.08
CA ILE A 510 -2.47 -20.59 -3.64
C ILE A 510 -3.71 -21.00 -2.85
N SER A 511 -3.91 -20.36 -1.71
CA SER A 511 -5.11 -20.45 -0.87
C SER A 511 -5.90 -19.14 -0.94
N THR A 512 -7.22 -19.20 -0.76
CA THR A 512 -8.09 -18.00 -0.68
C THR A 512 -7.98 -17.23 0.63
N THR A 513 -7.34 -17.81 1.64
CA THR A 513 -7.22 -17.30 3.02
C THR A 513 -5.79 -17.38 3.56
N GLU A 514 -4.87 -18.06 2.87
CA GLU A 514 -3.45 -18.20 3.26
C GLU A 514 -2.47 -17.75 2.17
N ASN A 515 -1.21 -17.59 2.59
CA ASN A 515 -0.02 -17.30 1.77
C ASN A 515 0.15 -18.21 0.54
N ARG A 516 0.94 -17.74 -0.45
CA ARG A 516 1.37 -18.48 -1.65
C ARG A 516 2.69 -19.21 -1.41
N VAL A 517 2.78 -20.48 -1.78
CA VAL A 517 4.05 -21.24 -1.78
C VAL A 517 4.39 -21.75 -3.17
N SER A 518 5.61 -21.47 -3.62
CA SER A 518 6.06 -21.76 -4.97
C SER A 518 7.24 -22.73 -5.01
N GLY A 519 7.36 -23.46 -6.10
CA GLY A 519 8.50 -24.31 -6.40
C GLY A 519 8.76 -24.39 -7.91
N LYS A 520 9.78 -25.16 -8.28
CA LYS A 520 10.22 -25.31 -9.68
C LYS A 520 10.08 -26.76 -10.11
N VAL A 521 9.61 -26.98 -11.33
CA VAL A 521 9.56 -28.29 -11.97
C VAL A 521 10.30 -28.23 -13.30
N LEU A 522 11.20 -29.19 -13.53
CA LEU A 522 11.91 -29.33 -14.80
C LEU A 522 11.16 -30.33 -15.67
N VAL A 523 10.75 -29.93 -16.87
CA VAL A 523 10.12 -30.80 -17.86
C VAL A 523 11.18 -31.26 -18.85
N THR A 524 11.27 -32.57 -19.09
CA THR A 524 12.19 -33.14 -20.08
C THR A 524 11.47 -33.61 -21.33
N SER A 525 12.18 -33.73 -22.44
CA SER A 525 11.69 -34.50 -23.58
C SER A 525 11.44 -35.96 -23.14
N ARG A 526 10.43 -36.58 -23.74
CA ARG A 526 10.24 -38.02 -23.65
C ARG A 526 11.37 -38.75 -24.38
#